data_AF-K4LGH1-F1
#
_entry.id   AF-K4LGH1-F1
#
_cell.length_a   1.000
_cell.length_b   1.000
_cell.length_c   1.000
_cell.angle_alpha   90.00
_cell.angle_beta   90.00
_cell.angle_gamma   90.00
#
_symmetry.space_group_name_H-M   'P 1'
#
loop_
_entity.id
_entity.type
_entity.pdbx_description
1 polymer ?
#
loop_
_entity_poly.entity_id
_entity_poly.type
_entity_poly.pdbx_seq_one_letter_code
_entity_poly.pdbx_strand_id
1 'polypeptide(L)'
;MFRKRLVYVLLLLVVLLSGCALWQSDKATVTGPLIKVISADLPLEWRRATGRLVDSAWVCGSGEAGYAEPPVVPIGQVTKEKLYASAWTAALLHQANETVSPDVLALLDPWLDQLVQQEFTVSDGYPKLHNLYLYYLLRTSLGKTVDKAVCLRELLKLRHTNGLYSWDEGTAPELDATQVAANLLVFLNAPEEALSPTRRALQTLLNSEWTAAPDSKTALMKQGGPLILAAYRLHVPFDRSQARAFVAEWTTKTLEQIGNDPFSIEVLLQLAELHQAVGSRLTLPLMLIQEITSKRGIDGGFSIQPDQGLEPQYTFKVQKLLLLVAGIPPEPTAARKAAQRFRGDSWYTTGPSRPDILDTYYGLAVSRLLNIKVPKESLVAKFLQVRLEQLTASPPDPKSVRKSAAEIYYILASRELLDQPFMVSGRVSSWIKEALYCAVDEGSVADFRDLGHLTGAAALLQIKIKKSLQTKITSLMLRPEHLNGDELNNAFWIAQITRALGLPPDKLRQAPSVATTLSVKDEGGGFRHASSAPFPDLYSTYKTLEVFRTFAPNRAKGVLPRVKDYVRSCLDPKGGIVAAPGLSPTLRSTFEGLTLLSLEL
;
A
#
# COMPACT_ATOMS: atom_id res chain seq x y z
N MET A 1 -37.47 -74.67 16.83
CA MET A 1 -36.09 -74.13 16.82
C MET A 1 -35.92 -72.78 16.11
N PHE A 2 -36.79 -72.40 15.16
CA PHE A 2 -36.66 -71.14 14.40
C PHE A 2 -36.96 -69.84 15.18
N ARG A 3 -37.88 -69.87 16.17
CA ARG A 3 -38.26 -68.66 16.93
C ARG A 3 -37.14 -68.11 17.85
N LYS A 4 -36.27 -68.96 18.39
CA LYS A 4 -35.16 -68.49 19.26
C LYS A 4 -34.02 -67.83 18.46
N ARG A 5 -33.77 -68.24 17.22
CA ARG A 5 -32.76 -67.61 16.35
C ARG A 5 -33.20 -66.25 15.82
N LEU A 6 -34.48 -66.06 15.54
CA LEU A 6 -35.01 -64.77 15.09
C LEU A 6 -34.91 -63.68 16.18
N VAL A 7 -35.14 -64.04 17.45
CA VAL A 7 -35.01 -63.13 18.59
C VAL A 7 -33.56 -62.71 18.82
N TYR A 8 -32.59 -63.62 18.65
CA TYR A 8 -31.17 -63.28 18.76
C TYR A 8 -30.68 -62.37 17.62
N VAL A 9 -31.17 -62.57 16.40
CA VAL A 9 -30.81 -61.71 15.25
C VAL A 9 -31.43 -60.31 15.40
N LEU A 10 -32.67 -60.20 15.88
CA LEU A 10 -33.29 -58.91 16.18
C LEU A 10 -32.63 -58.19 17.37
N LEU A 11 -32.22 -58.91 18.42
CA LEU A 11 -31.44 -58.32 19.51
C LEU A 11 -30.05 -57.87 19.07
N LEU A 12 -29.37 -58.61 18.19
CA LEU A 12 -28.09 -58.18 17.63
C LEU A 12 -28.24 -56.94 16.73
N LEU A 13 -29.32 -56.87 15.95
CA LEU A 13 -29.63 -55.70 15.10
C LEU A 13 -30.03 -54.47 15.94
N VAL A 14 -30.77 -54.65 17.03
CA VAL A 14 -31.09 -53.56 17.95
C VAL A 14 -29.84 -53.11 18.71
N VAL A 15 -28.94 -54.01 19.12
CA VAL A 15 -27.66 -53.62 19.75
C VAL A 15 -26.69 -52.97 18.74
N LEU A 16 -26.67 -53.40 17.48
CA LEU A 16 -25.87 -52.75 16.43
C LEU A 16 -26.45 -51.39 16.02
N LEU A 17 -27.77 -51.25 15.93
CA LEU A 17 -28.42 -49.97 15.61
C LEU A 17 -28.41 -48.99 16.79
N SER A 18 -28.53 -49.48 18.03
CA SER A 18 -28.37 -48.67 19.25
C SER A 18 -26.90 -48.31 19.49
N GLY A 19 -25.97 -49.20 19.15
CA GLY A 19 -24.53 -48.94 19.17
C GLY A 19 -24.09 -47.94 18.10
N CYS A 20 -24.72 -47.94 16.92
CA CYS A 20 -24.48 -46.92 15.89
C CYS A 20 -25.16 -45.58 16.19
N ALA A 21 -26.27 -45.56 16.94
CA ALA A 21 -26.94 -44.32 17.36
C ALA A 21 -26.34 -43.67 18.62
N LEU A 22 -25.60 -44.41 19.45
CA LEU A 22 -24.89 -43.89 20.63
C LEU A 22 -23.40 -43.61 20.42
N TRP A 23 -22.88 -43.82 19.20
CA TRP A 23 -21.53 -43.44 18.77
C TRP A 23 -21.52 -42.27 17.77
N GLN A 24 -22.50 -41.38 17.91
CA GLN A 24 -22.54 -40.05 17.28
C GLN A 24 -22.52 -38.92 18.33
N SER A 25 -21.96 -39.18 19.52
CA SER A 25 -21.60 -38.12 20.46
C SER A 25 -20.17 -37.63 20.22
N ASP A 26 -20.06 -36.34 19.91
CA ASP A 26 -18.90 -35.48 20.15
C ASP A 26 -17.52 -35.94 19.65
N LYS A 27 -17.44 -36.43 18.41
CA LYS A 27 -16.26 -36.09 17.59
C LYS A 27 -16.49 -34.72 16.98
N ALA A 28 -16.37 -33.69 17.81
CA ALA A 28 -16.02 -32.37 17.32
C ALA A 28 -14.76 -32.54 16.49
N THR A 29 -14.91 -32.54 15.17
CA THR A 29 -13.81 -32.45 14.23
C THR A 29 -13.00 -31.23 14.64
N VAL A 30 -11.78 -31.47 15.13
CA VAL A 30 -10.75 -30.45 15.37
C VAL A 30 -10.19 -30.04 14.00
N THR A 31 -11.09 -29.62 13.11
CA THR A 31 -10.79 -28.80 11.96
C THR A 31 -10.86 -27.35 12.45
N GLY A 32 -10.05 -26.45 11.88
CA GLY A 32 -10.02 -25.03 12.28
C GLY A 32 -11.43 -24.42 12.41
N PRO A 33 -11.59 -23.27 13.11
CA PRO A 33 -12.90 -22.74 13.48
C PRO A 33 -13.81 -22.80 12.27
N LEU A 34 -14.87 -23.62 12.36
CA LEU A 34 -15.96 -23.61 11.38
C LEU A 34 -16.51 -22.19 11.41
N ILE A 35 -16.05 -21.39 10.46
CA ILE A 35 -16.44 -19.99 10.33
C ILE A 35 -17.92 -19.99 9.95
N LYS A 36 -18.80 -19.82 10.95
CA LYS A 36 -20.21 -19.56 10.71
C LYS A 36 -20.32 -18.20 10.01
N VAL A 37 -21.03 -18.18 8.89
CA VAL A 37 -21.30 -16.96 8.13
C VAL A 37 -22.07 -15.98 9.04
N ILE A 38 -21.54 -14.77 9.24
CA ILE A 38 -22.10 -13.75 10.15
C ILE A 38 -23.20 -12.91 9.46
N SER A 39 -23.83 -13.47 8.41
CA SER A 39 -24.63 -12.66 7.49
C SER A 39 -25.89 -12.05 8.11
N ALA A 40 -26.30 -12.50 9.31
CA ALA A 40 -27.57 -12.12 9.92
C ALA A 40 -27.54 -10.80 10.72
N ASP A 41 -26.41 -10.38 11.30
CA ASP A 41 -26.40 -9.33 12.34
C ASP A 41 -25.74 -7.99 11.92
N LEU A 42 -25.26 -7.87 10.67
CA LEU A 42 -24.59 -6.67 10.18
C LEU A 42 -25.44 -5.90 9.14
N PRO A 43 -25.52 -4.56 9.23
CA PRO A 43 -26.29 -3.74 8.30
C PRO A 43 -25.93 -4.06 6.83
N LEU A 44 -26.95 -4.22 5.99
CA LEU A 44 -26.76 -4.58 4.57
C LEU A 44 -25.87 -3.55 3.83
N GLU A 45 -26.05 -2.27 4.14
CA GLU A 45 -25.27 -1.19 3.54
C GLU A 45 -23.80 -1.26 3.94
N TRP A 46 -23.52 -1.52 5.21
CA TRP A 46 -22.16 -1.74 5.70
C TRP A 46 -21.53 -2.96 5.01
N ARG A 47 -22.25 -4.09 4.90
CA ARG A 47 -21.75 -5.29 4.20
C ARG A 47 -21.42 -5.02 2.73
N ARG A 48 -22.26 -4.28 2.02
CA ARG A 48 -22.00 -3.85 0.63
C ARG A 48 -20.76 -2.95 0.57
N ALA A 49 -20.58 -2.07 1.54
CA ALA A 49 -19.43 -1.19 1.63
C ALA A 49 -18.12 -1.96 1.90
N THR A 50 -18.14 -2.90 2.84
CA THR A 50 -17.03 -3.84 3.09
C THR A 50 -16.74 -4.71 1.87
N GLY A 51 -17.74 -5.09 1.08
CA GLY A 51 -17.52 -5.78 -0.19
C GLY A 51 -16.73 -4.95 -1.20
N ARG A 52 -16.98 -3.64 -1.27
CA ARG A 52 -16.14 -2.74 -2.08
C ARG A 52 -14.71 -2.66 -1.59
N LEU A 53 -14.47 -2.73 -0.28
CA LEU A 53 -13.11 -2.79 0.28
C LEU A 53 -12.38 -4.04 -0.23
N VAL A 54 -13.03 -5.21 -0.13
CA VAL A 54 -12.50 -6.49 -0.66
C VAL A 54 -12.23 -6.39 -2.16
N ASP A 55 -13.21 -5.93 -2.95
CA ASP A 55 -13.07 -5.75 -4.40
C ASP A 55 -11.93 -4.77 -4.75
N SER A 56 -11.70 -3.75 -3.92
CA SER A 56 -10.62 -2.79 -4.14
C SER A 56 -9.24 -3.36 -3.83
N ALA A 57 -9.13 -4.35 -2.95
CA ALA A 57 -7.87 -5.03 -2.64
C ALA A 57 -7.54 -6.15 -3.64
N TRP A 58 -8.48 -6.49 -4.53
CA TRP A 58 -8.29 -7.48 -5.57
C TRP A 58 -7.33 -6.98 -6.65
N VAL A 59 -6.35 -7.82 -7.00
CA VAL A 59 -5.36 -7.52 -8.05
C VAL A 59 -5.18 -8.71 -8.97
N CYS A 60 -5.05 -8.43 -10.27
CA CYS A 60 -4.92 -9.43 -11.33
C CYS A 60 -3.79 -9.02 -12.28
N GLY A 61 -2.70 -9.80 -12.31
CA GLY A 61 -1.57 -9.64 -13.20
C GLY A 61 -1.58 -10.63 -14.37
N SER A 62 -0.53 -10.62 -15.20
CA SER A 62 -0.32 -11.54 -16.31
C SER A 62 0.10 -12.93 -15.81
N GLY A 63 -0.83 -13.65 -15.17
CA GLY A 63 -0.64 -15.05 -14.75
C GLY A 63 -0.95 -15.35 -13.28
N GLU A 64 -1.13 -14.33 -12.45
CA GLU A 64 -1.41 -14.45 -11.01
C GLU A 64 -2.54 -13.50 -10.61
N ALA A 65 -3.38 -13.91 -9.66
CA ALA A 65 -4.46 -13.09 -9.13
C ALA A 65 -4.71 -13.42 -7.66
N GLY A 66 -5.06 -12.41 -6.88
CA GLY A 66 -5.31 -12.52 -5.44
C GLY A 66 -5.53 -11.14 -4.84
N TYR A 67 -5.44 -11.04 -3.51
CA TYR A 67 -5.59 -9.77 -2.82
C TYR A 67 -4.22 -9.23 -2.40
N ALA A 68 -4.11 -7.90 -2.39
CA ALA A 68 -2.99 -7.19 -1.81
C ALA A 68 -3.49 -5.87 -1.26
N GLU A 69 -3.23 -5.61 0.02
CA GLU A 69 -3.51 -4.32 0.61
C GLU A 69 -2.39 -3.34 0.24
N PRO A 70 -2.70 -2.07 -0.05
CA PRO A 70 -1.66 -1.06 -0.02
C PRO A 70 -1.07 -1.03 1.39
N PRO A 71 0.26 -0.87 1.55
CA PRO A 71 0.88 -0.72 2.85
C PRO A 71 0.22 0.46 3.57
N VAL A 72 -0.23 0.22 4.81
CA VAL A 72 -0.73 1.29 5.69
C VAL A 72 0.48 2.11 6.14
N VAL A 73 0.75 3.21 5.44
CA VAL A 73 1.78 4.16 5.85
C VAL A 73 1.17 5.10 6.89
N PRO A 74 1.77 5.26 8.08
CA PRO A 74 1.25 6.17 9.10
C PRO A 74 1.08 7.60 8.56
N ILE A 75 -0.08 8.19 8.85
CA ILE A 75 -0.33 9.63 8.67
C ILE A 75 0.75 10.39 9.44
N GLY A 76 1.50 11.29 8.78
CA GLY A 76 2.38 12.25 9.47
C GLY A 76 3.87 12.26 9.11
N GLN A 77 4.36 11.41 8.19
CA GLN A 77 5.69 11.61 7.61
C GLN A 77 5.57 12.02 6.13
N VAL A 78 5.75 13.32 5.89
CA VAL A 78 6.00 13.87 4.56
C VAL A 78 7.41 13.46 4.16
N THR A 79 7.52 12.59 3.17
CA THR A 79 8.79 12.38 2.47
C THR A 79 8.74 13.13 1.14
N LYS A 80 9.91 13.61 0.72
CA LYS A 80 10.20 14.29 -0.55
C LYS A 80 9.38 13.75 -1.73
N GLU A 81 9.39 12.44 -1.84
CA GLU A 81 8.87 11.74 -3.00
C GLU A 81 7.34 11.72 -3.04
N LYS A 82 6.68 11.82 -1.88
CA LYS A 82 5.22 11.85 -1.78
C LYS A 82 4.64 13.15 -2.30
N LEU A 83 5.21 14.29 -1.90
CA LEU A 83 4.79 15.61 -2.36
C LEU A 83 4.96 15.70 -3.87
N TYR A 84 6.14 15.29 -4.35
CA TYR A 84 6.47 15.28 -5.76
C TYR A 84 5.50 14.40 -6.58
N ALA A 85 5.31 13.13 -6.21
CA ALA A 85 4.44 12.22 -6.95
C ALA A 85 2.96 12.64 -6.93
N SER A 86 2.49 13.21 -5.80
CA SER A 86 1.12 13.72 -5.67
C SER A 86 0.88 14.92 -6.57
N ALA A 87 1.79 15.90 -6.55
CA ALA A 87 1.69 17.11 -7.36
C ALA A 87 1.67 16.78 -8.87
N TRP A 88 2.58 15.92 -9.33
CA TRP A 88 2.65 15.55 -10.75
C TRP A 88 1.48 14.69 -11.22
N THR A 89 0.90 13.87 -10.34
CA THR A 89 -0.30 13.11 -10.71
C THR A 89 -1.53 13.99 -10.77
N ALA A 90 -1.69 14.88 -9.79
CA ALA A 90 -2.76 15.86 -9.87
C ALA A 90 -2.61 16.69 -11.16
N ALA A 91 -1.38 17.11 -11.50
CA ALA A 91 -1.10 17.80 -12.75
C ALA A 91 -1.46 16.97 -13.99
N LEU A 92 -1.17 15.67 -13.98
CA LEU A 92 -1.51 14.76 -15.07
C LEU A 92 -3.03 14.57 -15.21
N LEU A 93 -3.75 14.46 -14.10
CA LEU A 93 -5.23 14.42 -14.08
C LEU A 93 -5.80 15.70 -14.65
N HIS A 94 -5.31 16.85 -14.17
CA HIS A 94 -5.73 18.15 -14.66
C HIS A 94 -5.43 18.33 -16.16
N GLN A 95 -4.24 17.93 -16.61
CA GLN A 95 -3.82 17.96 -18.01
C GLN A 95 -4.72 17.08 -18.90
N ALA A 96 -5.20 15.95 -18.39
CA ALA A 96 -6.12 15.06 -19.10
C ALA A 96 -7.61 15.41 -18.91
N ASN A 97 -7.92 16.53 -18.24
CA ASN A 97 -9.28 16.95 -17.88
C ASN A 97 -10.06 15.87 -17.09
N GLU A 98 -9.37 15.17 -16.20
CA GLU A 98 -9.91 14.14 -15.31
C GLU A 98 -10.11 14.72 -13.90
N THR A 99 -11.19 14.31 -13.23
CA THR A 99 -11.49 14.78 -11.87
C THR A 99 -10.84 13.91 -10.81
N VAL A 100 -10.28 14.53 -9.77
CA VAL A 100 -9.76 13.81 -8.61
C VAL A 100 -10.89 13.38 -7.68
N SER A 101 -10.81 12.17 -7.12
CA SER A 101 -11.81 11.65 -6.18
C SER A 101 -11.92 12.52 -4.92
N PRO A 102 -13.13 12.78 -4.40
CA PRO A 102 -13.33 13.51 -3.14
C PRO A 102 -12.61 12.91 -1.93
N ASP A 103 -12.48 11.58 -1.86
CA ASP A 103 -11.78 10.92 -0.76
C ASP A 103 -10.27 11.26 -0.75
N VAL A 104 -9.67 11.38 -1.94
CA VAL A 104 -8.27 11.81 -2.10
C VAL A 104 -8.09 13.25 -1.63
N LEU A 105 -9.04 14.12 -1.94
CA LEU A 105 -9.03 15.50 -1.50
C LEU A 105 -9.08 15.59 0.04
N ALA A 106 -9.96 14.82 0.67
CA ALA A 106 -10.10 14.81 2.12
C ALA A 106 -8.84 14.32 2.84
N LEU A 107 -8.10 13.38 2.24
CA LEU A 107 -6.84 12.87 2.79
C LEU A 107 -5.71 13.90 2.70
N LEU A 108 -5.61 14.64 1.59
CA LEU A 108 -4.53 15.60 1.36
C LEU A 108 -4.72 16.94 2.08
N ASP A 109 -5.96 17.34 2.38
CA ASP A 109 -6.24 18.69 2.92
C ASP A 109 -5.47 19.00 4.21
N PRO A 110 -5.47 18.15 5.27
CA PRO A 110 -4.71 18.41 6.49
C PRO A 110 -3.19 18.54 6.25
N TRP A 111 -2.67 17.85 5.23
CA TRP A 111 -1.26 17.81 4.89
C TRP A 111 -0.83 19.08 4.16
N LEU A 112 -1.68 19.56 3.26
CA LEU A 112 -1.48 20.82 2.54
C LEU A 112 -1.48 21.99 3.54
N ASP A 113 -2.35 21.94 4.54
CA ASP A 113 -2.38 22.93 5.63
C ASP A 113 -1.08 22.90 6.45
N GLN A 114 -0.55 21.71 6.75
CA GLN A 114 0.74 21.57 7.44
C GLN A 114 1.90 22.19 6.63
N LEU A 115 1.93 22.00 5.31
CA LEU A 115 2.97 22.58 4.44
C LEU A 115 2.94 24.12 4.49
N VAL A 116 1.75 24.70 4.54
CA VAL A 116 1.54 26.15 4.71
C VAL A 116 2.01 26.60 6.09
N GLN A 117 1.68 25.86 7.15
CA GLN A 117 2.14 26.14 8.53
C GLN A 117 3.67 26.09 8.67
N GLN A 118 4.33 25.22 7.90
CA GLN A 118 5.78 25.09 7.87
C GLN A 118 6.46 26.05 6.88
N GLU A 119 5.73 27.03 6.34
CA GLU A 119 6.26 28.00 5.36
C GLU A 119 6.98 27.34 4.18
N PHE A 120 6.52 26.15 3.76
CA PHE A 120 7.11 25.34 2.68
C PHE A 120 8.55 24.86 2.92
N THR A 121 9.04 24.96 4.16
CA THR A 121 10.32 24.38 4.58
C THR A 121 10.10 22.95 5.05
N VAL A 122 10.58 21.98 4.27
CA VAL A 122 10.46 20.55 4.57
C VAL A 122 11.87 19.97 4.70
N SER A 123 12.08 19.07 5.68
CA SER A 123 13.34 18.33 5.86
C SER A 123 13.49 17.20 4.84
N ASP A 124 13.25 17.49 3.57
CA ASP A 124 13.13 16.52 2.48
C ASP A 124 14.20 16.70 1.40
N GLY A 125 15.02 17.76 1.49
CA GLY A 125 16.11 18.04 0.58
C GLY A 125 15.67 18.62 -0.77
N TYR A 126 14.41 19.07 -0.92
CA TYR A 126 14.04 19.98 -2.01
C TYR A 126 14.22 21.44 -1.59
N PRO A 127 14.65 22.32 -2.52
CA PRO A 127 14.64 23.74 -2.28
C PRO A 127 13.23 24.29 -2.03
N LYS A 128 13.13 25.35 -1.23
CA LYS A 128 11.87 26.01 -0.85
C LYS A 128 11.04 26.43 -2.07
N LEU A 129 11.67 26.94 -3.13
CA LEU A 129 10.97 27.29 -4.37
C LEU A 129 10.30 26.08 -5.04
N HIS A 130 10.95 24.91 -4.96
CA HIS A 130 10.41 23.68 -5.52
C HIS A 130 9.16 23.24 -4.75
N ASN A 131 9.21 23.29 -3.41
CA ASN A 131 8.07 22.96 -2.56
C ASN A 131 6.88 23.90 -2.79
N LEU A 132 7.15 25.20 -2.94
CA LEU A 132 6.13 26.19 -3.33
C LEU A 132 5.48 25.85 -4.68
N TYR A 133 6.29 25.48 -5.68
CA TYR A 133 5.79 25.11 -7.00
C TYR A 133 4.93 23.83 -6.96
N LEU A 134 5.40 22.78 -6.27
CA LEU A 134 4.66 21.53 -6.11
C LEU A 134 3.34 21.75 -5.36
N TYR A 135 3.34 22.57 -4.31
CA TYR A 135 2.12 22.94 -3.59
C TYR A 135 1.11 23.64 -4.48
N TYR A 136 1.56 24.67 -5.22
CA TYR A 136 0.72 25.39 -6.17
C TYR A 136 0.10 24.41 -7.18
N LEU A 137 0.96 23.61 -7.83
CA LEU A 137 0.56 22.62 -8.83
C LEU A 137 -0.49 21.66 -8.28
N LEU A 138 -0.28 21.17 -7.06
CA LEU A 138 -1.19 20.25 -6.38
C LEU A 138 -2.54 20.93 -6.09
N ARG A 139 -2.56 22.08 -5.40
CA ARG A 139 -3.83 22.78 -5.06
C ARG A 139 -4.64 23.14 -6.29
N THR A 140 -4.02 23.68 -7.34
CA THR A 140 -4.74 24.05 -8.56
C THR A 140 -5.30 22.85 -9.30
N SER A 141 -4.52 21.77 -9.39
CA SER A 141 -4.93 20.54 -10.07
C SER A 141 -6.07 19.82 -9.34
N LEU A 142 -6.16 20.01 -8.02
CA LEU A 142 -7.24 19.51 -7.18
C LEU A 142 -8.48 20.42 -7.17
N GLY A 143 -8.47 21.55 -7.90
CA GLY A 143 -9.56 22.53 -7.88
C GLY A 143 -9.74 23.22 -6.51
N LYS A 144 -8.69 23.25 -5.68
CA LYS A 144 -8.71 23.84 -4.34
C LYS A 144 -8.16 25.26 -4.37
N THR A 145 -8.61 26.10 -3.44
CA THR A 145 -8.13 27.47 -3.28
C THR A 145 -6.67 27.49 -2.83
N VAL A 146 -5.80 28.09 -3.63
CA VAL A 146 -4.42 28.39 -3.22
C VAL A 146 -4.44 29.55 -2.23
N ASP A 147 -3.74 29.43 -1.09
CA ASP A 147 -3.49 30.57 -0.20
C ASP A 147 -2.49 31.52 -0.84
N LYS A 148 -3.01 32.40 -1.70
CA LYS A 148 -2.20 33.30 -2.53
C LYS A 148 -1.32 34.22 -1.69
N ALA A 149 -1.83 34.68 -0.55
CA ALA A 149 -1.10 35.63 0.31
C ALA A 149 0.13 34.97 0.94
N VAL A 150 -0.04 33.74 1.47
CA VAL A 150 1.07 32.99 2.06
C VAL A 150 2.07 32.58 0.97
N CYS A 151 1.62 32.02 -0.15
CA CYS A 151 2.53 31.65 -1.24
C CYS A 151 3.30 32.85 -1.80
N LEU A 152 2.65 34.00 -1.98
CA LEU A 152 3.31 35.21 -2.47
C LEU A 152 4.34 35.73 -1.48
N ARG A 153 4.01 35.75 -0.18
CA ARG A 153 4.95 36.16 0.88
C ARG A 153 6.19 35.28 0.87
N GLU A 154 6.02 33.97 0.86
CA GLU A 154 7.14 33.02 0.89
C GLU A 154 7.96 33.06 -0.42
N LEU A 155 7.31 33.23 -1.57
CA LEU A 155 7.99 33.44 -2.85
C LEU A 155 8.86 34.70 -2.82
N LEU A 156 8.35 35.81 -2.27
CA LEU A 156 9.07 37.08 -2.21
C LEU A 156 10.28 37.04 -1.26
N LYS A 157 10.32 36.15 -0.26
CA LYS A 157 11.54 35.92 0.56
C LYS A 157 12.71 35.38 -0.27
N LEU A 158 12.42 34.68 -1.36
CA LEU A 158 13.42 34.13 -2.29
C LEU A 158 13.89 35.15 -3.33
N ARG A 159 13.29 36.36 -3.35
CA ARG A 159 13.68 37.42 -4.28
C ARG A 159 14.85 38.22 -3.73
N HIS A 160 15.91 38.31 -4.52
CA HIS A 160 17.08 39.12 -4.23
C HIS A 160 16.82 40.62 -4.50
N THR A 161 17.70 41.48 -3.97
CA THR A 161 17.61 42.93 -4.14
C THR A 161 17.67 43.38 -5.60
N ASN A 162 18.34 42.59 -6.45
CA ASN A 162 18.38 42.81 -7.90
C ASN A 162 17.08 42.40 -8.62
N GLY A 163 16.11 41.80 -7.93
CA GLY A 163 14.81 41.38 -8.48
C GLY A 163 14.75 39.94 -9.01
N LEU A 164 15.86 39.21 -9.02
CA LEU A 164 15.93 37.80 -9.43
C LEU A 164 15.66 36.84 -8.25
N TYR A 165 15.43 35.56 -8.54
CA TYR A 165 15.08 34.57 -7.52
C TYR A 165 16.13 33.48 -7.36
N SER A 166 16.25 32.94 -6.15
CA SER A 166 17.03 31.75 -5.84
C SER A 166 16.12 30.56 -5.49
N TRP A 167 16.68 29.35 -5.53
CA TRP A 167 15.96 28.13 -5.15
C TRP A 167 15.66 28.07 -3.65
N ASP A 168 16.54 28.65 -2.82
CA ASP A 168 16.47 28.71 -1.36
C ASP A 168 16.88 30.10 -0.82
N GLU A 169 16.56 30.37 0.43
CA GLU A 169 17.01 31.59 1.12
C GLU A 169 18.53 31.56 1.32
N GLY A 170 19.20 32.67 1.02
CA GLY A 170 20.65 32.80 1.18
C GLY A 170 21.51 32.18 0.08
N THR A 171 20.93 31.53 -0.94
CA THR A 171 21.66 31.07 -2.12
C THR A 171 21.65 32.12 -3.23
N ALA A 172 22.58 32.03 -4.18
CA ALA A 172 22.68 32.97 -5.29
C ALA A 172 21.44 32.90 -6.21
N PRO A 173 21.01 34.01 -6.82
CA PRO A 173 19.90 33.98 -7.76
C PRO A 173 20.29 33.25 -9.06
N GLU A 174 19.37 32.45 -9.57
CA GLU A 174 19.53 31.69 -10.82
C GLU A 174 18.36 31.99 -11.78
N LEU A 175 18.63 31.95 -13.10
CA LEU A 175 17.59 32.31 -14.08
C LEU A 175 16.54 31.21 -14.26
N ASP A 176 16.89 29.94 -14.03
CA ASP A 176 15.93 28.83 -14.01
C ASP A 176 14.98 28.92 -12.79
N ALA A 177 15.50 29.26 -11.61
CA ALA A 177 14.69 29.63 -10.45
C ALA A 177 13.78 30.82 -10.77
N THR A 178 14.33 31.84 -11.44
CA THR A 178 13.57 33.04 -11.85
C THR A 178 12.46 32.71 -12.85
N GLN A 179 12.66 31.77 -13.78
CA GLN A 179 11.61 31.28 -14.69
C GLN A 179 10.47 30.61 -13.92
N VAL A 180 10.78 29.77 -12.92
CA VAL A 180 9.77 29.12 -12.07
C VAL A 180 9.02 30.16 -11.23
N ALA A 181 9.74 31.11 -10.62
CA ALA A 181 9.14 32.20 -9.86
C ALA A 181 8.23 33.09 -10.72
N ALA A 182 8.63 33.40 -11.96
CA ALA A 182 7.81 34.16 -12.91
C ALA A 182 6.48 33.46 -13.21
N ASN A 183 6.49 32.13 -13.41
CA ASN A 183 5.27 31.36 -13.57
C ASN A 183 4.37 31.47 -12.33
N LEU A 184 4.94 31.30 -11.13
CA LEU A 184 4.19 31.42 -9.87
C LEU A 184 3.61 32.83 -9.67
N LEU A 185 4.35 33.90 -9.96
CA LEU A 185 3.85 35.27 -9.84
C LEU A 185 2.61 35.50 -10.72
N VAL A 186 2.64 35.02 -11.97
CA VAL A 186 1.50 35.11 -12.89
C VAL A 186 0.32 34.30 -12.35
N PHE A 187 0.57 33.06 -11.95
CA PHE A 187 -0.48 32.17 -11.46
C PHE A 187 -1.12 32.63 -10.14
N LEU A 188 -0.33 33.21 -9.24
CA LEU A 188 -0.81 33.80 -8.00
C LEU A 188 -1.51 35.15 -8.22
N ASN A 189 -1.54 35.68 -9.44
CA ASN A 189 -2.03 37.01 -9.78
C ASN A 189 -1.36 38.08 -8.91
N ALA A 190 -0.03 38.04 -8.83
CA ALA A 190 0.74 38.95 -8.02
C ALA A 190 0.49 40.42 -8.46
N PRO A 191 0.41 41.36 -7.51
CA PRO A 191 0.18 42.77 -7.82
C PRO A 191 1.43 43.42 -8.43
N GLU A 192 1.29 44.58 -9.07
CA GLU A 192 2.36 45.22 -9.83
C GLU A 192 3.61 45.51 -8.98
N GLU A 193 3.44 45.80 -7.69
CA GLU A 193 4.53 46.04 -6.75
C GLU A 193 5.41 44.79 -6.56
N ALA A 194 4.83 43.60 -6.68
CA ALA A 194 5.56 42.33 -6.65
C ALA A 194 6.22 42.03 -8.01
N LEU A 195 5.60 42.41 -9.12
CA LEU A 195 6.08 42.14 -10.48
C LEU A 195 7.22 43.08 -10.92
N SER A 196 7.09 44.38 -10.63
CA SER A 196 7.94 45.45 -11.15
C SER A 196 9.45 45.26 -10.93
N PRO A 197 9.93 44.85 -9.73
CA PRO A 197 11.36 44.62 -9.51
C PRO A 197 11.93 43.54 -10.42
N THR A 198 11.21 42.42 -10.58
CA THR A 198 11.63 41.30 -11.44
C THR A 198 11.56 41.68 -12.91
N ARG A 199 10.52 42.42 -13.35
CA ARG A 199 10.46 42.94 -14.74
C ARG A 199 11.64 43.84 -15.07
N ARG A 200 12.02 44.75 -14.15
CA ARG A 200 13.19 45.62 -14.31
C ARG A 200 14.48 44.80 -14.42
N ALA A 201 14.66 43.82 -13.55
CA ALA A 201 15.82 42.91 -13.59
C ALA A 201 15.96 42.20 -14.93
N LEU A 202 14.85 41.61 -15.42
CA LEU A 202 14.81 40.92 -16.70
C LEU A 202 15.09 41.88 -17.87
N GLN A 203 14.52 43.09 -17.86
CA GLN A 203 14.77 44.10 -18.89
C GLN A 203 16.24 44.50 -18.95
N THR A 204 16.88 44.69 -17.79
CA THR A 204 18.32 45.00 -17.73
C THR A 204 19.16 43.88 -18.35
N LEU A 205 18.85 42.61 -18.03
CA LEU A 205 19.54 41.46 -18.60
C LEU A 205 19.30 41.32 -20.10
N LEU A 206 18.08 41.55 -20.58
CA LEU A 206 17.75 41.51 -22.01
C LEU A 206 18.47 42.59 -22.82
N ASN A 207 18.82 43.72 -22.19
CA ASN A 207 19.60 44.80 -22.80
C ASN A 207 21.11 44.55 -22.75
N SER A 208 21.55 43.44 -22.15
CA SER A 208 22.97 43.03 -22.06
C SER A 208 23.27 41.86 -23.02
N GLU A 209 24.51 41.38 -23.05
CA GLU A 209 24.89 40.21 -23.87
C GLU A 209 24.44 38.89 -23.21
N TRP A 210 23.15 38.56 -23.30
CA TRP A 210 22.57 37.36 -22.68
C TRP A 210 22.66 36.09 -23.56
N THR A 211 23.07 36.23 -24.83
CA THR A 211 23.25 35.10 -25.75
C THR A 211 24.61 34.42 -25.63
N ALA A 212 25.56 35.02 -24.90
CA ALA A 212 26.93 34.53 -24.75
C ALA A 212 27.06 33.53 -23.59
N ALA A 213 26.67 32.27 -23.85
CA ALA A 213 26.83 31.17 -22.89
C ALA A 213 27.98 30.24 -23.29
N PRO A 214 28.71 29.63 -22.33
CA PRO A 214 29.88 28.80 -22.60
C PRO A 214 29.54 27.48 -23.33
N ASP A 215 28.33 26.95 -23.14
CA ASP A 215 27.84 25.76 -23.83
C ASP A 215 26.32 25.82 -24.08
N SER A 216 25.88 25.00 -25.03
CA SER A 216 24.50 24.95 -25.53
C SER A 216 23.46 24.62 -24.45
N LYS A 217 23.79 23.69 -23.57
CA LYS A 217 22.91 23.21 -22.52
C LYS A 217 22.74 24.27 -21.44
N THR A 218 23.84 24.91 -21.03
CA THR A 218 23.80 26.03 -20.07
C THR A 218 23.02 27.21 -20.64
N ALA A 219 23.21 27.55 -21.93
CA ALA A 219 22.47 28.61 -22.61
C ALA A 219 20.95 28.37 -22.53
N LEU A 220 20.53 27.15 -22.85
CA LEU A 220 19.12 26.77 -22.99
C LEU A 220 18.42 26.53 -21.65
N MET A 221 19.09 25.90 -20.69
CA MET A 221 18.46 25.44 -19.45
C MET A 221 18.71 26.34 -18.26
N LYS A 222 19.76 27.19 -18.29
CA LYS A 222 20.17 27.99 -17.12
C LYS A 222 20.34 29.48 -17.38
N GLN A 223 20.34 29.93 -18.64
CA GLN A 223 20.59 31.34 -18.98
C GLN A 223 19.56 31.92 -19.94
N GLY A 224 19.88 32.02 -21.24
CA GLY A 224 19.05 32.69 -22.25
C GLY A 224 17.65 32.09 -22.39
N GLY A 225 17.52 30.76 -22.30
CA GLY A 225 16.21 30.10 -22.33
C GLY A 225 15.29 30.55 -21.18
N PRO A 226 15.69 30.35 -19.91
CA PRO A 226 14.92 30.83 -18.77
C PRO A 226 14.65 32.34 -18.78
N LEU A 227 15.61 33.16 -19.23
CA LEU A 227 15.43 34.61 -19.37
C LEU A 227 14.28 34.95 -20.33
N ILE A 228 14.27 34.38 -21.54
CA ILE A 228 13.22 34.63 -22.54
C ILE A 228 11.86 34.17 -22.00
N LEU A 229 11.80 32.98 -21.39
CA LEU A 229 10.52 32.43 -20.88
C LEU A 229 9.98 33.25 -19.70
N ALA A 230 10.85 33.67 -18.77
CA ALA A 230 10.46 34.57 -17.68
C ALA A 230 9.96 35.92 -18.21
N ALA A 231 10.65 36.51 -19.18
CA ALA A 231 10.26 37.76 -19.82
C ALA A 231 8.91 37.63 -20.55
N TYR A 232 8.72 36.57 -21.31
CA TYR A 232 7.46 36.27 -22.00
C TYR A 232 6.28 36.14 -21.03
N ARG A 233 6.46 35.39 -19.93
CA ARG A 233 5.43 35.19 -18.90
C ARG A 233 5.05 36.48 -18.18
N LEU A 234 6.03 37.34 -17.89
CA LEU A 234 5.81 38.60 -17.20
C LEU A 234 5.50 39.76 -18.15
N HIS A 235 5.35 39.51 -19.45
CA HIS A 235 5.11 40.51 -20.49
C HIS A 235 6.19 41.61 -20.56
N VAL A 236 7.45 41.25 -20.31
CA VAL A 236 8.60 42.16 -20.51
C VAL A 236 8.93 42.23 -22.01
N PRO A 237 9.03 43.43 -22.60
CA PRO A 237 9.44 43.57 -23.99
C PRO A 237 10.87 43.05 -24.24
N PHE A 238 11.05 42.27 -25.30
CA PHE A 238 12.37 41.84 -25.78
C PHE A 238 12.41 41.84 -27.31
N ASP A 239 13.62 41.95 -27.88
CA ASP A 239 13.83 41.85 -29.32
C ASP A 239 13.49 40.44 -29.82
N ARG A 240 12.34 40.31 -30.47
CA ARG A 240 11.88 39.03 -31.04
C ARG A 240 12.76 38.54 -32.17
N SER A 241 13.45 39.41 -32.90
CA SER A 241 14.36 39.01 -33.97
C SER A 241 15.58 38.31 -33.37
N GLN A 242 16.21 38.92 -32.37
CA GLN A 242 17.34 38.33 -31.64
C GLN A 242 16.93 37.03 -30.95
N ALA A 243 15.78 37.00 -30.27
CA ALA A 243 15.28 35.79 -29.62
C ALA A 243 14.96 34.66 -30.63
N ARG A 244 14.40 34.99 -31.80
CA ARG A 244 14.17 34.00 -32.88
C ARG A 244 15.47 33.43 -33.41
N ALA A 245 16.49 34.28 -33.62
CA ALA A 245 17.80 33.85 -34.06
C ALA A 245 18.44 32.88 -33.05
N PHE A 246 18.40 33.23 -31.76
CA PHE A 246 18.84 32.36 -30.65
C PHE A 246 18.09 31.00 -30.68
N VAL A 247 16.76 31.01 -30.70
CA VAL A 247 15.95 29.78 -30.69
C VAL A 247 16.21 28.92 -31.92
N ALA A 248 16.35 29.52 -33.11
CA ALA A 248 16.64 28.81 -34.35
C ALA A 248 18.03 28.16 -34.33
N GLU A 249 19.05 28.89 -33.89
CA GLU A 249 20.42 28.37 -33.77
C GLU A 249 20.46 27.15 -32.85
N TRP A 250 19.83 27.24 -31.67
CA TRP A 250 19.84 26.13 -30.71
C TRP A 250 18.99 24.96 -31.14
N THR A 251 17.87 25.20 -31.82
CA THR A 251 17.06 24.10 -32.37
C THR A 251 17.89 23.24 -33.33
N THR A 252 18.65 23.87 -34.22
CA THR A 252 19.55 23.15 -35.13
C THR A 252 20.60 22.35 -34.37
N LYS A 253 21.37 23.02 -33.48
CA LYS A 253 22.45 22.37 -32.71
C LYS A 253 21.95 21.23 -31.82
N THR A 254 20.79 21.41 -31.20
CA THR A 254 20.21 20.43 -30.29
C THR A 254 19.65 19.22 -31.03
N LEU A 255 18.97 19.41 -32.18
CA LEU A 255 18.45 18.29 -32.98
C LEU A 255 19.55 17.42 -33.57
N GLU A 256 20.74 17.98 -33.84
CA GLU A 256 21.93 17.21 -34.26
C GLU A 256 22.50 16.31 -33.15
N GLN A 257 22.18 16.61 -31.88
CA GLN A 257 22.80 15.99 -30.70
C GLN A 257 21.81 15.20 -29.83
N ILE A 258 20.52 15.22 -30.15
CA ILE A 258 19.48 14.56 -29.34
C ILE A 258 19.62 13.05 -29.39
N GLY A 259 19.77 12.46 -28.20
CA GLY A 259 19.68 11.02 -27.97
C GLY A 259 18.34 10.65 -27.32
N ASN A 260 18.27 9.40 -26.85
CA ASN A 260 17.05 8.80 -26.27
C ASN A 260 16.93 8.95 -24.74
N ASP A 261 17.76 9.79 -24.13
CA ASP A 261 17.85 9.92 -22.68
C ASP A 261 16.80 10.90 -22.09
N PRO A 262 16.50 10.81 -20.79
CA PRO A 262 15.52 11.68 -20.12
C PRO A 262 15.82 13.16 -20.20
N PHE A 263 17.10 13.53 -20.19
CA PHE A 263 17.51 14.92 -20.24
C PHE A 263 17.19 15.54 -21.62
N SER A 264 17.19 14.73 -22.69
CA SER A 264 16.72 15.14 -24.02
C SER A 264 15.24 15.55 -24.06
N ILE A 265 14.35 14.95 -23.26
CA ILE A 265 12.93 15.35 -23.18
C ILE A 265 12.78 16.73 -22.52
N GLU A 266 13.53 17.00 -21.46
CA GLU A 266 13.50 18.30 -20.78
C GLU A 266 13.92 19.43 -21.74
N VAL A 267 15.00 19.19 -22.47
CA VAL A 267 15.55 20.11 -23.47
C VAL A 267 14.57 20.35 -24.61
N LEU A 268 13.95 19.29 -25.14
CA LEU A 268 12.94 19.40 -26.19
C LEU A 268 11.71 20.18 -25.74
N LEU A 269 11.26 19.97 -24.49
CA LEU A 269 10.13 20.69 -23.94
C LEU A 269 10.46 22.18 -23.76
N GLN A 270 11.65 22.51 -23.24
CA GLN A 270 12.12 23.89 -23.12
C GLN A 270 12.17 24.60 -24.49
N LEU A 271 12.67 23.92 -25.53
CA LEU A 271 12.67 24.45 -26.91
C LEU A 271 11.26 24.67 -27.45
N ALA A 272 10.33 23.73 -27.20
CA ALA A 272 8.94 23.87 -27.64
C ALA A 272 8.27 25.10 -27.02
N GLU A 273 8.52 25.37 -25.73
CA GLU A 273 8.03 26.56 -25.03
C GLU A 273 8.67 27.85 -25.55
N LEU A 274 9.97 27.83 -25.85
CA LEU A 274 10.68 28.98 -26.43
C LEU A 274 10.16 29.33 -27.82
N HIS A 275 9.95 28.32 -28.67
CA HIS A 275 9.32 28.51 -29.98
C HIS A 275 7.97 29.22 -29.85
N GLN A 276 7.13 28.78 -28.90
CA GLN A 276 5.84 29.41 -28.63
C GLN A 276 6.03 30.87 -28.17
N ALA A 277 6.98 31.15 -27.26
CA ALA A 277 7.26 32.49 -26.75
C ALA A 277 7.68 33.48 -27.86
N VAL A 278 8.37 33.01 -28.89
CA VAL A 278 8.79 33.83 -30.05
C VAL A 278 7.79 33.82 -31.22
N GLY A 279 6.62 33.18 -31.02
CA GLY A 279 5.53 33.12 -32.01
C GLY A 279 5.81 32.17 -33.18
N SER A 280 6.46 31.05 -32.90
CA SER A 280 6.74 29.96 -33.85
C SER A 280 6.36 28.61 -33.25
N ARG A 281 6.50 27.52 -34.00
CA ARG A 281 6.26 26.15 -33.53
C ARG A 281 7.53 25.32 -33.75
N LEU A 282 7.91 24.54 -32.74
CA LEU A 282 8.99 23.56 -32.88
C LEU A 282 8.49 22.41 -33.77
N THR A 283 9.24 22.11 -34.84
CA THR A 283 8.99 20.97 -35.72
C THR A 283 10.02 19.90 -35.46
N LEU A 284 9.59 18.71 -35.03
CA LEU A 284 10.45 17.56 -34.84
C LEU A 284 10.36 16.60 -36.03
N PRO A 285 11.45 15.87 -36.37
CA PRO A 285 11.39 14.81 -37.37
C PRO A 285 10.32 13.77 -37.02
N LEU A 286 9.57 13.29 -38.02
CA LEU A 286 8.49 12.32 -37.81
C LEU A 286 8.99 11.04 -37.10
N MET A 287 10.19 10.58 -37.45
CA MET A 287 10.83 9.42 -36.83
C MET A 287 11.02 9.61 -35.32
N LEU A 288 11.42 10.80 -34.87
CA LEU A 288 11.61 11.12 -33.45
C LEU A 288 10.26 11.16 -32.71
N ILE A 289 9.21 11.70 -33.34
CA ILE A 289 7.85 11.69 -32.75
C ILE A 289 7.35 10.25 -32.60
N GLN A 290 7.54 9.42 -33.63
CA GLN A 290 7.17 8.01 -33.59
C GLN A 290 7.95 7.24 -32.51
N GLU A 291 9.24 7.53 -32.37
CA GLU A 291 10.10 6.93 -31.35
C GLU A 291 9.70 7.33 -29.92
N ILE A 292 9.41 8.61 -29.68
CA ILE A 292 8.90 9.05 -28.37
C ILE A 292 7.56 8.37 -28.08
N THR A 293 6.69 8.29 -29.09
CA THR A 293 5.34 7.70 -28.93
C THR A 293 5.40 6.19 -28.70
N SER A 294 6.35 5.47 -29.33
CA SER A 294 6.48 4.01 -29.20
C SER A 294 6.94 3.55 -27.81
N LYS A 295 7.56 4.45 -27.03
CA LYS A 295 7.93 4.21 -25.62
C LYS A 295 6.75 4.22 -24.65
N ARG A 296 5.53 4.46 -25.15
CA ARG A 296 4.31 4.45 -24.33
C ARG A 296 4.06 3.05 -23.76
N GLY A 297 3.95 2.95 -22.44
CA GLY A 297 3.65 1.70 -21.75
C GLY A 297 2.19 1.23 -21.95
N ILE A 298 1.91 0.00 -21.49
CA ILE A 298 0.55 -0.57 -21.45
C ILE A 298 -0.41 0.21 -20.53
N ASP A 299 0.13 1.08 -19.70
CA ASP A 299 -0.60 2.02 -18.87
C ASP A 299 -0.89 3.37 -19.54
N GLY A 300 -0.46 3.54 -20.78
CA GLY A 300 -0.55 4.80 -21.50
C GLY A 300 0.47 5.84 -21.02
N GLY A 301 1.26 5.52 -19.99
CA GLY A 301 2.27 6.40 -19.42
C GLY A 301 3.63 6.25 -20.10
N PHE A 302 4.57 7.05 -19.61
CA PHE A 302 5.97 7.03 -20.02
C PHE A 302 6.86 6.93 -18.78
N SER A 303 8.06 6.38 -18.97
CA SER A 303 9.08 6.32 -17.94
C SER A 303 10.47 6.51 -18.54
N ILE A 304 11.39 6.92 -17.67
CA ILE A 304 12.82 7.04 -17.98
C ILE A 304 13.41 5.67 -18.38
N GLN A 305 13.04 4.61 -17.63
CA GLN A 305 13.42 3.24 -17.92
C GLN A 305 12.20 2.48 -18.48
N PRO A 306 12.27 1.88 -19.68
CA PRO A 306 11.10 1.26 -20.34
C PRO A 306 10.39 0.17 -19.53
N ASP A 307 11.08 -0.44 -18.57
CA ASP A 307 10.60 -1.52 -17.71
C ASP A 307 9.99 -1.05 -16.37
N GLN A 308 10.17 0.22 -15.99
CA GLN A 308 9.71 0.73 -14.68
C GLN A 308 8.21 1.10 -14.62
N GLY A 309 7.47 1.01 -15.73
CA GLY A 309 6.06 1.42 -15.80
C GLY A 309 5.89 2.95 -15.61
N LEU A 310 4.66 3.48 -15.70
CA LEU A 310 4.37 4.93 -15.68
C LEU A 310 5.09 5.70 -14.55
N GLU A 311 5.78 6.79 -14.90
CA GLU A 311 6.30 7.82 -13.99
C GLU A 311 5.56 9.15 -14.24
N PRO A 312 4.86 9.74 -13.24
CA PRO A 312 3.96 10.87 -13.48
C PRO A 312 4.61 12.15 -14.04
N GLN A 313 5.79 12.56 -13.55
CA GLN A 313 6.42 13.79 -14.04
C GLN A 313 6.82 13.63 -15.51
N TYR A 314 7.51 12.54 -15.83
CA TYR A 314 7.99 12.24 -17.17
C TYR A 314 6.83 12.03 -18.13
N THR A 315 5.77 11.35 -17.69
CA THR A 315 4.52 11.22 -18.45
C THR A 315 3.90 12.58 -18.76
N PHE A 316 3.77 13.45 -17.75
CA PHE A 316 3.26 14.81 -17.93
C PHE A 316 4.10 15.61 -18.93
N LYS A 317 5.43 15.55 -18.80
CA LYS A 317 6.39 16.25 -19.68
C LYS A 317 6.31 15.75 -21.12
N VAL A 318 6.29 14.43 -21.34
CA VAL A 318 6.16 13.84 -22.68
C VAL A 318 4.81 14.18 -23.31
N GLN A 319 3.70 14.08 -22.56
CA GLN A 319 2.38 14.45 -23.07
C GLN A 319 2.29 15.95 -23.41
N LYS A 320 2.89 16.82 -22.60
CA LYS A 320 2.98 18.26 -22.88
C LYS A 320 3.81 18.53 -24.12
N LEU A 321 4.96 17.86 -24.28
CA LEU A 321 5.79 17.95 -25.47
C LEU A 321 5.01 17.54 -26.72
N LEU A 322 4.37 16.36 -26.72
CA LEU A 322 3.59 15.84 -27.84
C LEU A 322 2.41 16.76 -28.20
N LEU A 323 1.78 17.38 -27.22
CA LEU A 323 0.75 18.41 -27.45
C LEU A 323 1.33 19.63 -28.18
N LEU A 324 2.46 20.17 -27.72
CA LEU A 324 3.08 21.37 -28.29
C LEU A 324 3.64 21.12 -29.70
N VAL A 325 4.32 19.99 -29.93
CA VAL A 325 5.03 19.73 -31.19
C VAL A 325 4.14 19.03 -32.22
N ALA A 326 3.23 18.16 -31.81
CA ALA A 326 2.42 17.34 -32.72
C ALA A 326 0.91 17.58 -32.59
N GLY A 327 0.43 18.33 -31.59
CA GLY A 327 -1.01 18.51 -31.35
C GLY A 327 -1.70 17.25 -30.84
N ILE A 328 -0.92 16.28 -30.33
CA ILE A 328 -1.47 15.02 -29.79
C ILE A 328 -1.96 15.31 -28.36
N PRO A 329 -3.26 15.10 -28.07
CA PRO A 329 -3.79 15.38 -26.75
C PRO A 329 -3.24 14.43 -25.67
N PRO A 330 -3.19 14.87 -24.41
CA PRO A 330 -2.90 14.03 -23.25
C PRO A 330 -3.82 12.80 -23.19
N GLU A 331 -3.27 11.66 -22.79
CA GLU A 331 -4.00 10.39 -22.74
C GLU A 331 -4.66 10.20 -21.37
N PRO A 332 -6.01 10.12 -21.26
CA PRO A 332 -6.69 9.99 -19.97
C PRO A 332 -6.39 8.66 -19.26
N THR A 333 -6.03 7.62 -20.02
CA THR A 333 -5.68 6.30 -19.47
C THR A 333 -4.45 6.38 -18.54
N ALA A 334 -3.43 7.17 -18.92
CA ALA A 334 -2.25 7.37 -18.10
C ALA A 334 -2.60 8.12 -16.81
N ALA A 335 -3.38 9.19 -16.93
CA ALA A 335 -3.86 9.98 -15.80
C ALA A 335 -4.66 9.14 -14.80
N ARG A 336 -5.61 8.33 -15.28
CA ARG A 336 -6.41 7.44 -14.44
C ARG A 336 -5.57 6.34 -13.80
N LYS A 337 -4.59 5.76 -14.51
CA LYS A 337 -3.69 4.76 -13.93
C LYS A 337 -2.73 5.35 -12.91
N ALA A 338 -2.25 6.58 -13.13
CA ALA A 338 -1.52 7.32 -12.11
C ALA A 338 -2.42 7.53 -10.87
N ALA A 339 -3.66 8.00 -11.04
CA ALA A 339 -4.61 8.17 -9.95
C ALA A 339 -4.97 6.86 -9.22
N GLN A 340 -5.02 5.72 -9.91
CA GLN A 340 -5.27 4.42 -9.26
C GLN A 340 -4.12 3.99 -8.33
N ARG A 341 -2.89 4.48 -8.57
CA ARG A 341 -1.75 4.31 -7.66
C ARG A 341 -1.83 5.26 -6.46
N PHE A 342 -2.71 6.27 -6.49
CA PHE A 342 -2.99 7.14 -5.36
C PHE A 342 -3.86 6.36 -4.34
N ARG A 343 -3.26 5.87 -3.26
CA ARG A 343 -3.98 5.34 -2.09
C ARG A 343 -3.33 5.86 -0.82
N GLY A 344 -4.14 6.35 0.11
CA GLY A 344 -3.79 6.68 1.51
C GLY A 344 -2.32 6.98 1.74
N ASP A 345 -1.95 8.26 1.73
CA ASP A 345 -0.68 8.78 2.24
C ASP A 345 0.63 8.20 1.67
N SER A 346 0.58 7.40 0.60
CA SER A 346 1.79 6.86 -0.04
C SER A 346 1.66 6.68 -1.56
N TRP A 347 2.75 7.00 -2.26
CA TRP A 347 2.95 6.85 -3.70
C TRP A 347 3.92 5.72 -4.06
N TYR A 348 4.42 4.97 -3.08
CA TYR A 348 5.34 3.86 -3.30
C TYR A 348 4.78 2.54 -2.78
N THR A 349 3.82 2.00 -3.53
CA THR A 349 4.02 0.62 -3.96
C THR A 349 4.62 0.71 -5.34
N THR A 350 5.94 0.55 -5.44
CA THR A 350 6.62 0.39 -6.74
C THR A 350 6.10 -0.86 -7.41
N GLY A 351 5.11 -0.70 -8.28
CA GLY A 351 4.48 -1.72 -9.11
C GLY A 351 2.96 -1.81 -8.92
N PRO A 352 2.21 -2.43 -9.86
CA PRO A 352 0.90 -2.94 -9.51
C PRO A 352 1.07 -3.82 -8.27
N SER A 353 0.29 -3.60 -7.22
CA SER A 353 0.32 -4.46 -6.04
C SER A 353 0.26 -5.91 -6.51
N ARG A 354 1.34 -6.66 -6.33
CA ARG A 354 1.32 -8.09 -6.66
C ARG A 354 0.45 -8.76 -5.61
N PRO A 355 -0.37 -9.76 -5.98
CA PRO A 355 -1.06 -10.59 -5.00
C PRO A 355 -0.10 -11.04 -3.90
N ASP A 356 -0.46 -10.82 -2.65
CA ASP A 356 0.29 -11.27 -1.48
C ASP A 356 -0.43 -12.44 -0.81
N ILE A 357 0.31 -13.41 -0.28
CA ILE A 357 -0.27 -14.63 0.30
C ILE A 357 -1.09 -14.33 1.56
N LEU A 358 -0.57 -13.46 2.42
CA LEU A 358 -1.22 -13.11 3.69
C LEU A 358 -2.49 -12.30 3.42
N ASP A 359 -2.40 -11.29 2.56
CA ASP A 359 -3.56 -10.47 2.20
C ASP A 359 -4.60 -11.28 1.42
N THR A 360 -4.16 -12.20 0.56
CA THR A 360 -5.05 -13.15 -0.12
C THR A 360 -5.82 -14.00 0.88
N TYR A 361 -5.16 -14.52 1.92
CA TYR A 361 -5.84 -15.24 2.99
C TYR A 361 -6.92 -14.39 3.67
N TYR A 362 -6.59 -13.15 4.07
CA TYR A 362 -7.56 -12.28 4.72
C TYR A 362 -8.71 -11.88 3.79
N GLY A 363 -8.44 -11.58 2.52
CA GLY A 363 -9.46 -11.27 1.52
C GLY A 363 -10.43 -12.44 1.31
N LEU A 364 -9.92 -13.68 1.22
CA LEU A 364 -10.74 -14.90 1.16
C LEU A 364 -11.55 -15.10 2.45
N ALA A 365 -10.93 -14.89 3.61
CA ALA A 365 -11.60 -15.10 4.90
C ALA A 365 -12.74 -14.09 5.12
N VAL A 366 -12.51 -12.80 4.82
CA VAL A 366 -13.55 -11.76 4.86
C VAL A 366 -14.65 -12.06 3.84
N SER A 367 -14.28 -12.49 2.62
CA SER A 367 -15.25 -12.89 1.60
C SER A 367 -16.14 -14.01 2.10
N ARG A 368 -15.56 -15.04 2.73
CA ARG A 368 -16.30 -16.17 3.30
C ARG A 368 -17.22 -15.75 4.45
N LEU A 369 -16.72 -14.95 5.38
CA LEU A 369 -17.46 -14.43 6.55
C LEU A 369 -18.69 -13.62 6.14
N LEU A 370 -18.59 -12.87 5.05
CA LEU A 370 -19.63 -11.98 4.53
C LEU A 370 -20.45 -12.58 3.38
N ASN A 371 -20.13 -13.81 2.96
CA ASN A 371 -20.73 -14.48 1.80
C ASN A 371 -20.62 -13.64 0.51
N ILE A 372 -19.41 -13.13 0.24
CA ILE A 372 -19.05 -12.36 -0.95
C ILE A 372 -18.39 -13.31 -1.95
N LYS A 373 -18.71 -13.15 -3.23
CA LYS A 373 -18.14 -13.96 -4.30
C LYS A 373 -16.69 -13.55 -4.56
N VAL A 374 -15.78 -14.53 -4.57
CA VAL A 374 -14.36 -14.31 -4.93
C VAL A 374 -14.22 -14.18 -6.45
N PRO A 375 -13.63 -13.08 -6.98
CA PRO A 375 -13.39 -12.94 -8.40
C PRO A 375 -12.36 -13.95 -8.92
N LYS A 376 -12.58 -14.51 -10.10
CA LYS A 376 -11.64 -15.41 -10.81
C LYS A 376 -10.95 -16.44 -9.89
N GLU A 377 -11.73 -17.08 -9.03
CA GLU A 377 -11.26 -17.97 -7.96
C GLU A 377 -10.25 -19.04 -8.44
N SER A 378 -10.43 -19.58 -9.65
CA SER A 378 -9.51 -20.54 -10.27
C SER A 378 -8.09 -19.99 -10.47
N LEU A 379 -7.93 -18.67 -10.72
CA LEU A 379 -6.63 -18.03 -10.81
C LEU A 379 -5.99 -17.85 -9.42
N VAL A 380 -6.79 -17.58 -8.39
CA VAL A 380 -6.31 -17.54 -6.99
C VAL A 380 -5.79 -18.91 -6.58
N ALA A 381 -6.58 -19.96 -6.85
CA ALA A 381 -6.19 -21.33 -6.58
C ALA A 381 -4.87 -21.69 -7.29
N LYS A 382 -4.73 -21.31 -8.56
CA LYS A 382 -3.49 -21.51 -9.33
C LYS A 382 -2.29 -20.75 -8.73
N PHE A 383 -2.46 -19.49 -8.37
CA PHE A 383 -1.43 -18.67 -7.72
C PHE A 383 -0.93 -19.33 -6.43
N LEU A 384 -1.85 -19.70 -5.54
CA LEU A 384 -1.55 -20.36 -4.27
C LEU A 384 -0.86 -21.72 -4.47
N GLN A 385 -1.33 -22.51 -5.44
CA GLN A 385 -0.74 -23.82 -5.76
C GLN A 385 0.71 -23.67 -6.26
N VAL A 386 0.95 -22.79 -7.24
CA VAL A 386 2.30 -22.56 -7.79
C VAL A 386 3.24 -22.09 -6.68
N ARG A 387 2.78 -21.18 -5.81
CA ARG A 387 3.59 -20.72 -4.68
C ARG A 387 3.89 -21.83 -3.69
N LEU A 388 2.93 -22.70 -3.37
CA LEU A 388 3.15 -23.84 -2.48
C LEU A 388 4.19 -24.83 -3.04
N GLU A 389 4.11 -25.12 -4.33
CA GLU A 389 5.06 -25.98 -5.03
C GLU A 389 6.47 -25.39 -5.00
N GLN A 390 6.62 -24.07 -5.19
CA GLN A 390 7.90 -23.37 -5.07
C GLN A 390 8.48 -23.44 -3.65
N LEU A 391 7.67 -23.15 -2.61
CA LEU A 391 8.14 -23.15 -1.22
C LEU A 391 8.56 -24.53 -0.72
N THR A 392 7.98 -25.59 -1.29
CA THR A 392 8.27 -26.98 -0.92
C THR A 392 9.20 -27.69 -1.90
N ALA A 393 9.78 -26.95 -2.86
CA ALA A 393 10.68 -27.46 -3.90
C ALA A 393 12.04 -27.94 -3.38
N SER A 394 12.40 -27.63 -2.14
CA SER A 394 13.62 -28.11 -1.47
C SER A 394 13.27 -28.73 -0.11
N PRO A 395 14.07 -29.68 0.40
CA PRO A 395 13.91 -30.18 1.78
C PRO A 395 13.95 -29.03 2.80
N PRO A 396 13.24 -29.14 3.93
CA PRO A 396 13.27 -28.11 4.95
C PRO A 396 14.63 -28.07 5.66
N ASP A 397 15.11 -26.85 5.86
CA ASP A 397 16.23 -26.50 6.71
C ASP A 397 15.80 -25.33 7.62
N PRO A 398 16.53 -25.01 8.69
CA PRO A 398 16.10 -23.96 9.62
C PRO A 398 15.83 -22.59 8.97
N LYS A 399 16.63 -22.21 7.97
CA LYS A 399 16.48 -20.93 7.26
C LYS A 399 15.27 -20.96 6.33
N SER A 400 15.04 -22.07 5.63
CA SER A 400 13.85 -22.21 4.77
C SER A 400 12.56 -22.34 5.59
N VAL A 401 12.59 -22.97 6.76
CA VAL A 401 11.46 -23.03 7.70
C VAL A 401 11.04 -21.63 8.16
N ARG A 402 11.98 -20.84 8.69
CA ARG A 402 11.70 -19.46 9.16
C ARG A 402 11.13 -18.55 8.07
N LYS A 403 11.50 -18.79 6.81
CA LYS A 403 11.00 -18.02 5.66
C LYS A 403 9.64 -18.47 5.16
N SER A 404 9.32 -19.77 5.29
CA SER A 404 8.22 -20.37 4.52
C SER A 404 7.05 -20.84 5.39
N ALA A 405 7.24 -21.04 6.70
CA ALA A 405 6.22 -21.62 7.58
C ALA A 405 4.90 -20.84 7.55
N ALA A 406 4.98 -19.51 7.69
CA ALA A 406 3.82 -18.62 7.63
C ALA A 406 3.10 -18.69 6.27
N GLU A 407 3.82 -18.52 5.16
CA GLU A 407 3.22 -18.58 3.81
C GLU A 407 2.55 -19.92 3.54
N ILE A 408 3.20 -21.05 3.89
CA ILE A 408 2.63 -22.39 3.72
C ILE A 408 1.33 -22.53 4.53
N TYR A 409 1.31 -22.07 5.78
CA TYR A 409 0.10 -22.09 6.60
C TYR A 409 -1.02 -21.28 5.95
N TYR A 410 -0.77 -20.05 5.52
CA TYR A 410 -1.79 -19.20 4.92
C TYR A 410 -2.28 -19.71 3.57
N ILE A 411 -1.42 -20.35 2.77
CA ILE A 411 -1.82 -21.04 1.54
C ILE A 411 -2.79 -22.19 1.83
N LEU A 412 -2.44 -23.05 2.80
CA LEU A 412 -3.28 -24.19 3.17
C LEU A 412 -4.58 -23.74 3.86
N ALA A 413 -4.54 -22.69 4.66
CA ALA A 413 -5.74 -22.10 5.25
C ALA A 413 -6.65 -21.48 4.18
N SER A 414 -6.06 -20.82 3.18
CA SER A 414 -6.78 -20.28 2.03
C SER A 414 -7.46 -21.37 1.20
N ARG A 415 -6.83 -22.54 1.07
CA ARG A 415 -7.43 -23.71 0.38
C ARG A 415 -8.78 -24.10 0.97
N GLU A 416 -8.94 -24.05 2.30
CA GLU A 416 -10.22 -24.37 2.97
C GLU A 416 -11.30 -23.30 2.79
N LEU A 417 -10.93 -22.12 2.26
CA LEU A 417 -11.84 -20.99 2.01
C LEU A 417 -12.32 -20.91 0.56
N LEU A 418 -11.75 -21.74 -0.33
CA LEU A 418 -12.13 -21.84 -1.74
C LEU A 418 -13.24 -22.88 -1.93
N ASP A 419 -14.20 -22.58 -2.81
CA ASP A 419 -15.22 -23.52 -3.28
C ASP A 419 -14.59 -24.63 -4.14
N GLN A 420 -13.51 -24.31 -4.87
CA GLN A 420 -12.72 -25.26 -5.66
C GLN A 420 -11.28 -25.35 -5.13
N PRO A 421 -11.01 -26.17 -4.09
CA PRO A 421 -9.67 -26.29 -3.53
C PRO A 421 -8.69 -26.95 -4.51
N PHE A 422 -7.47 -26.45 -4.56
CA PHE A 422 -6.39 -27.08 -5.34
C PHE A 422 -5.85 -28.34 -4.64
N MET A 423 -5.19 -29.19 -5.43
CA MET A 423 -4.62 -30.44 -4.95
C MET A 423 -3.29 -30.20 -4.24
N VAL A 424 -3.10 -30.84 -3.08
CA VAL A 424 -1.85 -30.80 -2.31
C VAL A 424 -1.08 -32.08 -2.58
N SER A 425 0.17 -31.96 -3.04
CA SER A 425 1.01 -33.12 -3.29
C SER A 425 1.47 -33.78 -1.98
N GLY A 426 1.68 -35.10 -1.99
CA GLY A 426 2.19 -35.83 -0.82
C GLY A 426 3.55 -35.31 -0.31
N ARG A 427 4.31 -34.64 -1.18
CA ARG A 427 5.56 -33.96 -0.87
C ARG A 427 5.39 -32.87 0.19
N VAL A 428 4.32 -32.08 0.13
CA VAL A 428 4.04 -31.01 1.10
C VAL A 428 3.87 -31.59 2.50
N SER A 429 3.14 -32.70 2.62
CA SER A 429 2.95 -33.40 3.89
C SER A 429 4.26 -33.96 4.46
N SER A 430 5.17 -34.45 3.61
CA SER A 430 6.51 -34.87 4.05
C SER A 430 7.34 -33.67 4.49
N TRP A 431 7.32 -32.57 3.73
CA TRP A 431 8.02 -31.33 4.04
C TRP A 431 7.61 -30.78 5.41
N ILE A 432 6.31 -30.69 5.70
CA ILE A 432 5.80 -30.18 7.00
C ILE A 432 6.24 -31.08 8.16
N LYS A 433 6.25 -32.40 7.97
CA LYS A 433 6.72 -33.34 9.00
C LYS A 433 8.19 -33.10 9.34
N GLU A 434 9.04 -33.00 8.33
CA GLU A 434 10.48 -32.76 8.50
C GLU A 434 10.73 -31.37 9.09
N ALA A 435 10.03 -30.32 8.62
CA ALA A 435 10.11 -28.98 9.14
C ALA A 435 9.75 -28.89 10.63
N LEU A 436 8.75 -29.65 11.09
CA LEU A 436 8.38 -29.74 12.50
C LEU A 436 9.50 -30.34 13.37
N TYR A 437 10.29 -31.28 12.84
CA TYR A 437 11.47 -31.78 13.55
C TYR A 437 12.58 -30.73 13.57
N CYS A 438 12.86 -30.07 12.44
CA CYS A 438 13.84 -28.99 12.36
C CYS A 438 13.54 -27.86 13.35
N ALA A 439 12.28 -27.42 13.44
CA ALA A 439 11.86 -26.34 14.32
C ALA A 439 11.96 -26.66 15.83
N VAL A 440 12.05 -27.94 16.18
CA VAL A 440 12.11 -28.42 17.57
C VAL A 440 13.52 -28.85 17.99
N ASP A 441 14.35 -29.31 17.04
CA ASP A 441 15.68 -29.86 17.32
C ASP A 441 16.82 -28.82 17.35
N GLU A 442 16.59 -27.58 16.89
CA GLU A 442 17.57 -26.50 17.10
C GLU A 442 17.63 -26.11 18.59
N GLY A 443 18.84 -26.09 19.18
CA GLY A 443 19.12 -25.53 20.51
C GLY A 443 18.93 -24.00 20.60
N SER A 444 18.05 -23.41 19.78
CA SER A 444 17.65 -22.01 19.84
C SER A 444 16.28 -21.90 20.51
N VAL A 445 16.01 -20.74 21.10
CA VAL A 445 14.70 -20.33 21.59
C VAL A 445 13.72 -20.44 20.40
N ALA A 446 13.01 -21.57 20.30
CA ALA A 446 12.13 -21.84 19.15
C ALA A 446 11.11 -20.69 19.00
N ASP A 447 10.99 -20.15 17.79
CA ASP A 447 9.97 -19.14 17.48
C ASP A 447 8.59 -19.84 17.49
N PHE A 448 7.78 -19.57 18.52
CA PHE A 448 6.45 -20.17 18.64
C PHE A 448 5.55 -19.80 17.45
N ARG A 449 5.83 -18.72 16.73
CA ARG A 449 5.14 -18.37 15.48
C ARG A 449 5.34 -19.45 14.42
N ASP A 450 6.57 -19.85 14.15
CA ASP A 450 6.89 -20.85 13.13
C ASP A 450 6.32 -22.22 13.52
N LEU A 451 6.47 -22.61 14.79
CA LEU A 451 5.85 -23.82 15.33
C LEU A 451 4.32 -23.78 15.24
N GLY A 452 3.70 -22.63 15.53
CA GLY A 452 2.26 -22.42 15.41
C GLY A 452 1.78 -22.59 13.98
N HIS A 453 2.46 -21.99 13.01
CA HIS A 453 2.15 -22.15 11.60
C HIS A 453 2.32 -23.59 11.12
N LEU A 454 3.42 -24.26 11.47
CA LEU A 454 3.68 -25.65 11.07
C LEU A 454 2.69 -26.65 11.69
N THR A 455 2.35 -26.48 12.97
CA THR A 455 1.35 -27.33 13.64
C THR A 455 -0.06 -27.09 13.10
N GLY A 456 -0.40 -25.83 12.79
CA GLY A 456 -1.63 -25.48 12.09
C GLY A 456 -1.71 -26.09 10.69
N ALA A 457 -0.64 -26.00 9.90
CA ALA A 457 -0.53 -26.62 8.58
C ALA A 457 -0.67 -28.15 8.66
N ALA A 458 -0.05 -28.77 9.67
CA ALA A 458 -0.20 -30.19 9.93
C ALA A 458 -1.65 -30.58 10.26
N ALA A 459 -2.35 -29.78 11.06
CA ALA A 459 -3.76 -30.01 11.37
C ALA A 459 -4.66 -29.91 10.12
N LEU A 460 -4.45 -28.90 9.28
CA LEU A 460 -5.18 -28.73 8.01
C LEU A 460 -5.01 -29.93 7.06
N LEU A 461 -3.83 -30.53 7.04
CA LEU A 461 -3.53 -31.72 6.24
C LEU A 461 -3.77 -33.05 6.98
N GLN A 462 -4.34 -33.00 8.19
CA GLN A 462 -4.59 -34.17 9.04
C GLN A 462 -3.33 -35.04 9.28
N ILE A 463 -2.17 -34.39 9.36
CA ILE A 463 -0.90 -35.05 9.62
C ILE A 463 -0.83 -35.48 11.08
N LYS A 464 -0.77 -36.78 11.31
CA LYS A 464 -0.58 -37.35 12.64
C LYS A 464 0.83 -37.07 13.18
N ILE A 465 0.92 -36.21 14.18
CA ILE A 465 2.18 -35.88 14.86
C ILE A 465 2.47 -36.92 15.96
N LYS A 466 3.71 -37.42 16.02
CA LYS A 466 4.11 -38.44 16.99
C LYS A 466 4.10 -37.88 18.41
N LYS A 467 3.71 -38.71 19.39
CA LYS A 467 3.70 -38.35 20.83
C LYS A 467 5.06 -37.84 21.32
N SER A 468 6.17 -38.39 20.83
CA SER A 468 7.51 -37.92 21.18
C SER A 468 7.75 -36.46 20.78
N LEU A 469 7.27 -36.05 19.60
CA LEU A 469 7.39 -34.67 19.13
C LEU A 469 6.44 -33.74 19.90
N GLN A 470 5.22 -34.17 20.19
CA GLN A 470 4.29 -33.44 21.06
C GLN A 470 4.89 -33.16 22.45
N THR A 471 5.57 -34.15 23.04
CA THR A 471 6.27 -33.98 24.32
C THR A 471 7.37 -32.93 24.22
N LYS A 472 8.19 -32.95 23.16
CA LYS A 472 9.23 -31.94 22.94
C LYS A 472 8.64 -30.53 22.81
N ILE A 473 7.61 -30.36 21.98
CA ILE A 473 6.89 -29.08 21.80
C ILE A 473 6.31 -28.58 23.12
N THR A 474 5.66 -29.47 23.89
CA THR A 474 5.12 -29.14 25.22
C THR A 474 6.22 -28.65 26.17
N SER A 475 7.37 -29.31 26.19
CA SER A 475 8.50 -28.91 27.04
C SER A 475 9.08 -27.56 26.63
N LEU A 476 9.13 -27.23 25.33
CA LEU A 476 9.56 -25.92 24.85
C LEU A 476 8.61 -24.81 25.32
N MET A 477 7.30 -24.99 25.18
CA MET A 477 6.29 -24.00 25.58
C MET A 477 6.29 -23.69 27.09
N LEU A 478 6.85 -24.57 27.92
CA LEU A 478 6.94 -24.40 29.37
C LEU A 478 8.23 -23.73 29.84
N ARG A 479 9.20 -23.44 28.95
CA ARG A 479 10.47 -22.84 29.36
C ARG A 479 10.30 -21.35 29.73
N PRO A 480 10.91 -20.88 30.83
CA PRO A 480 10.82 -19.49 31.27
C PRO A 480 11.63 -18.51 30.41
N GLU A 481 12.57 -19.01 29.61
CA GLU A 481 13.50 -18.24 28.74
C GLU A 481 12.81 -17.50 27.58
N HIS A 482 11.48 -17.66 27.40
CA HIS A 482 10.69 -17.05 26.33
C HIS A 482 10.00 -15.72 26.72
N LEU A 483 10.43 -15.07 27.81
CA LEU A 483 9.94 -13.77 28.27
C LEU A 483 10.75 -12.62 27.62
N ASN A 484 10.47 -12.31 26.35
CA ASN A 484 11.16 -11.27 25.59
C ASN A 484 10.27 -10.07 25.20
N GLY A 485 9.32 -9.68 26.06
CA GLY A 485 8.49 -8.47 25.84
C GLY A 485 7.38 -8.62 24.80
N ASP A 486 7.04 -9.85 24.41
CA ASP A 486 5.93 -10.17 23.50
C ASP A 486 5.06 -11.32 24.04
N GLU A 487 4.66 -11.19 25.32
CA GLU A 487 3.95 -12.23 26.06
C GLU A 487 2.61 -12.60 25.40
N LEU A 488 1.90 -11.62 24.84
CA LEU A 488 0.62 -11.85 24.18
C LEU A 488 0.78 -12.71 22.90
N ASN A 489 1.77 -12.43 22.05
CA ASN A 489 1.96 -13.23 20.85
C ASN A 489 2.41 -14.65 21.19
N ASN A 490 3.30 -14.79 22.19
CA ASN A 490 3.73 -16.11 22.66
C ASN A 490 2.55 -16.91 23.24
N ALA A 491 1.71 -16.29 24.08
CA ALA A 491 0.53 -16.94 24.64
C ALA A 491 -0.47 -17.34 23.53
N PHE A 492 -0.67 -16.47 22.55
CA PHE A 492 -1.52 -16.75 21.39
C PHE A 492 -1.02 -17.96 20.61
N TRP A 493 0.27 -18.02 20.29
CA TRP A 493 0.82 -19.17 19.56
C TRP A 493 0.77 -20.45 20.37
N ILE A 494 1.01 -20.41 21.68
CA ILE A 494 0.81 -21.55 22.57
C ILE A 494 -0.65 -22.02 22.53
N ALA A 495 -1.62 -21.11 22.52
CA ALA A 495 -3.04 -21.45 22.38
C ALA A 495 -3.34 -22.12 21.02
N GLN A 496 -2.79 -21.60 19.91
CA GLN A 496 -2.94 -22.19 18.58
C GLN A 496 -2.36 -23.60 18.51
N ILE A 497 -1.12 -23.79 18.99
CA ILE A 497 -0.43 -25.09 19.03
C ILE A 497 -1.22 -26.09 19.88
N THR A 498 -1.70 -25.64 21.05
CA THR A 498 -2.50 -26.48 21.96
C THR A 498 -3.72 -27.04 21.27
N ARG A 499 -4.47 -26.20 20.55
CA ARG A 499 -5.67 -26.62 19.81
C ARG A 499 -5.33 -27.50 18.60
N ALA A 500 -4.35 -27.10 17.81
CA ALA A 500 -3.92 -27.86 16.62
C ALA A 500 -3.47 -29.29 16.95
N LEU A 501 -2.83 -29.47 18.10
CA LEU A 501 -2.30 -30.76 18.55
C LEU A 501 -3.22 -31.52 19.52
N GLY A 502 -4.30 -30.90 20.01
CA GLY A 502 -5.15 -31.47 21.05
C GLY A 502 -4.42 -31.69 22.38
N LEU A 503 -3.53 -30.77 22.75
CA LEU A 503 -2.77 -30.86 24.01
C LEU A 503 -3.65 -30.48 25.22
N PRO A 504 -3.41 -31.06 26.42
CA PRO A 504 -4.17 -30.73 27.62
C PRO A 504 -3.92 -29.28 28.06
N PRO A 505 -4.93 -28.39 28.06
CA PRO A 505 -4.74 -26.96 28.35
C PRO A 505 -4.23 -26.68 29.78
N ASP A 506 -4.63 -27.49 30.76
CA ASP A 506 -4.30 -27.27 32.17
C ASP A 506 -2.79 -27.22 32.41
N LYS A 507 -2.04 -28.09 31.73
CA LYS A 507 -0.58 -28.14 31.86
C LYS A 507 0.10 -26.91 31.25
N LEU A 508 -0.47 -26.33 30.19
CA LEU A 508 0.11 -25.19 29.47
C LEU A 508 -0.36 -23.85 30.00
N ARG A 509 -1.41 -23.84 30.85
CA ARG A 509 -1.88 -22.65 31.57
C ARG A 509 -0.80 -22.02 32.45
N GLN A 510 0.15 -22.82 32.93
CA GLN A 510 1.28 -22.37 33.76
C GLN A 510 2.46 -21.81 32.94
N ALA A 511 2.41 -21.88 31.60
CA ALA A 511 3.45 -21.26 30.77
C ALA A 511 3.49 -19.75 31.08
N PRO A 512 4.67 -19.14 31.33
CA PRO A 512 4.76 -17.77 31.83
C PRO A 512 4.00 -16.74 30.98
N SER A 513 4.13 -16.79 29.65
CA SER A 513 3.40 -15.90 28.73
C SER A 513 1.88 -16.07 28.79
N VAL A 514 1.39 -17.32 28.92
CA VAL A 514 -0.03 -17.63 29.10
C VAL A 514 -0.52 -17.11 30.44
N ALA A 515 0.21 -17.36 31.53
CA ALA A 515 -0.14 -16.87 32.86
C ALA A 515 -0.22 -15.33 32.90
N THR A 516 0.74 -14.64 32.30
CA THR A 516 0.73 -13.17 32.16
C THR A 516 -0.48 -12.69 31.36
N THR A 517 -0.75 -13.28 30.19
CA THR A 517 -1.90 -12.90 29.35
C THR A 517 -3.23 -13.16 30.06
N LEU A 518 -3.33 -14.25 30.82
CA LEU A 518 -4.49 -14.55 31.66
C LEU A 518 -4.67 -13.57 32.83
N SER A 519 -3.70 -12.71 33.14
CA SER A 519 -3.84 -11.67 34.17
C SER A 519 -4.32 -10.33 33.61
N VAL A 520 -4.25 -10.12 32.29
CA VAL A 520 -4.64 -8.86 31.62
C VAL A 520 -6.11 -8.57 31.87
N LYS A 521 -6.45 -7.32 32.22
CA LYS A 521 -7.83 -6.87 32.46
C LYS A 521 -8.46 -6.36 31.16
N ASP A 522 -9.77 -6.55 31.02
CA ASP A 522 -10.53 -5.95 29.94
C ASP A 522 -10.81 -4.47 30.23
N GLU A 523 -10.77 -3.63 29.21
CA GLU A 523 -11.06 -2.19 29.30
C GLU A 523 -12.22 -1.86 28.36
N GLY A 524 -13.45 -1.90 28.90
CA GLY A 524 -14.63 -1.65 28.08
C GLY A 524 -14.83 -2.67 26.95
N GLY A 525 -14.28 -3.89 27.09
CA GLY A 525 -14.34 -4.94 26.09
C GLY A 525 -13.13 -5.03 25.15
N GLY A 526 -12.27 -4.01 25.10
CA GLY A 526 -10.99 -4.07 24.39
C GLY A 526 -9.85 -4.57 25.28
N PHE A 527 -8.79 -5.08 24.66
CA PHE A 527 -7.52 -5.42 25.30
C PHE A 527 -6.35 -4.68 24.65
N ARG A 528 -5.32 -4.41 25.45
CA ARG A 528 -4.07 -3.74 25.04
C ARG A 528 -2.96 -4.74 24.79
N HIS A 529 -2.04 -4.41 23.88
CA HIS A 529 -0.87 -5.26 23.61
C HIS A 529 0.06 -5.35 24.83
N ALA A 530 0.24 -4.24 25.54
CA ALA A 530 1.03 -4.11 26.76
C ALA A 530 0.37 -3.10 27.70
N SER A 531 0.72 -3.13 29.00
CA SER A 531 0.23 -2.17 29.99
C SER A 531 0.59 -0.72 29.67
N SER A 532 1.64 -0.50 28.88
CA SER A 532 2.10 0.81 28.40
C SER A 532 1.40 1.30 27.13
N ALA A 533 0.64 0.45 26.43
CA ALA A 533 -0.07 0.88 25.23
C ALA A 533 -1.17 1.89 25.61
N PRO A 534 -1.35 2.98 24.85
CA PRO A 534 -2.24 4.07 25.25
C PRO A 534 -3.73 3.72 25.17
N PHE A 535 -4.12 2.77 24.30
CA PHE A 535 -5.51 2.37 24.08
C PHE A 535 -5.62 0.90 23.64
N PRO A 536 -6.78 0.24 23.84
CA PRO A 536 -7.08 -1.07 23.28
C PRO A 536 -7.07 -1.10 21.75
N ASP A 537 -6.80 -2.28 21.18
CA ASP A 537 -6.79 -2.49 19.73
C ASP A 537 -7.39 -3.87 19.35
N LEU A 538 -7.84 -4.04 18.11
CA LEU A 538 -8.46 -5.29 17.63
C LEU A 538 -7.50 -6.48 17.63
N TYR A 539 -6.22 -6.25 17.29
CA TYR A 539 -5.22 -7.30 17.22
C TYR A 539 -5.00 -7.94 18.59
N SER A 540 -4.81 -7.11 19.60
CA SER A 540 -4.63 -7.52 20.98
C SER A 540 -5.89 -8.15 21.56
N THR A 541 -7.06 -7.59 21.21
CA THR A 541 -8.36 -8.11 21.63
C THR A 541 -8.63 -9.51 21.07
N TYR A 542 -8.41 -9.70 19.76
CA TYR A 542 -8.54 -10.99 19.09
C TYR A 542 -7.65 -12.05 19.73
N LYS A 543 -6.35 -11.74 19.88
CA LYS A 543 -5.39 -12.69 20.45
C LYS A 543 -5.70 -13.04 21.90
N THR A 544 -6.03 -12.05 22.72
CA THR A 544 -6.35 -12.28 24.14
C THR A 544 -7.57 -13.17 24.28
N LEU A 545 -8.61 -12.94 23.47
CA LEU A 545 -9.81 -13.77 23.54
C LEU A 545 -9.53 -15.21 23.08
N GLU A 546 -8.71 -15.42 22.04
CA GLU A 546 -8.31 -16.76 21.60
C GLU A 546 -7.52 -17.52 22.69
N VAL A 547 -6.66 -16.81 23.44
CA VAL A 547 -5.99 -17.36 24.63
C VAL A 547 -7.01 -17.73 25.71
N PHE A 548 -7.97 -16.86 26.01
CA PHE A 548 -9.01 -17.14 27.00
C PHE A 548 -9.87 -18.33 26.59
N ARG A 549 -10.27 -18.45 25.32
CA ARG A 549 -11.07 -19.59 24.84
C ARG A 549 -10.35 -20.92 25.04
N THR A 550 -9.02 -20.91 24.98
CA THR A 550 -8.20 -22.12 25.12
C THR A 550 -7.91 -22.45 26.60
N PHE A 551 -7.58 -21.46 27.43
CA PHE A 551 -7.08 -21.69 28.80
C PHE A 551 -8.00 -21.20 29.92
N ALA A 552 -9.04 -20.43 29.60
CA ALA A 552 -9.99 -19.85 30.54
C ALA A 552 -11.40 -19.67 29.92
N PRO A 553 -12.05 -20.75 29.44
CA PRO A 553 -13.25 -20.66 28.60
C PRO A 553 -14.42 -19.92 29.29
N ASN A 554 -14.61 -20.09 30.60
CA ASN A 554 -15.64 -19.36 31.35
C ASN A 554 -15.40 -17.84 31.34
N ARG A 555 -14.13 -17.42 31.40
CA ARG A 555 -13.77 -16.01 31.29
C ARG A 555 -14.01 -15.49 29.88
N ALA A 556 -13.63 -16.26 28.85
CA ALA A 556 -13.91 -15.90 27.46
C ALA A 556 -15.40 -15.64 27.23
N LYS A 557 -16.26 -16.54 27.74
CA LYS A 557 -17.73 -16.37 27.70
C LYS A 557 -18.20 -15.12 28.42
N GLY A 558 -17.65 -14.84 29.61
CA GLY A 558 -18.02 -13.66 30.40
C GLY A 558 -17.64 -12.32 29.75
N VAL A 559 -16.52 -12.26 29.01
CA VAL A 559 -16.06 -11.00 28.37
C VAL A 559 -16.58 -10.83 26.93
N LEU A 560 -16.98 -11.92 26.26
CA LEU A 560 -17.39 -11.90 24.86
C LEU A 560 -18.48 -10.85 24.52
N PRO A 561 -19.53 -10.61 25.33
CA PRO A 561 -20.51 -9.57 25.03
C PRO A 561 -19.87 -8.18 24.92
N ARG A 562 -18.99 -7.83 25.87
CA ARG A 562 -18.27 -6.54 25.87
C ARG A 562 -17.28 -6.44 24.71
N VAL A 563 -16.60 -7.55 24.37
CA VAL A 563 -15.72 -7.61 23.19
C VAL A 563 -16.51 -7.32 21.91
N LYS A 564 -17.70 -7.91 21.76
CA LYS A 564 -18.56 -7.63 20.60
C LYS A 564 -18.99 -6.17 20.53
N ASP A 565 -19.28 -5.55 21.67
CA ASP A 565 -19.62 -4.12 21.72
C ASP A 565 -18.43 -3.24 21.34
N TYR A 566 -17.22 -3.57 21.81
CA TYR A 566 -15.98 -2.92 21.38
C TYR A 566 -15.77 -3.06 19.87
N VAL A 567 -15.89 -4.26 19.31
CA VAL A 567 -15.75 -4.47 17.85
C VAL A 567 -16.79 -3.68 17.06
N ARG A 568 -18.04 -3.60 17.54
CA ARG A 568 -19.08 -2.77 16.91
C ARG A 568 -18.74 -1.29 16.90
N SER A 569 -18.05 -0.80 17.94
CA SER A 569 -17.55 0.59 17.98
C SER A 569 -16.44 0.87 16.97
N CYS A 570 -15.77 -0.19 16.47
CA CYS A 570 -14.74 -0.12 15.44
C CYS A 570 -15.28 -0.31 14.00
N LEU A 571 -16.60 -0.37 13.80
CA LEU A 571 -17.17 -0.45 12.45
C LEU A 571 -16.95 0.89 11.74
N ASP A 572 -16.30 0.86 10.57
CA ASP A 572 -16.16 2.04 9.72
C ASP A 572 -17.49 2.28 8.95
N PRO A 573 -18.05 3.49 8.95
CA PRO A 573 -19.28 3.79 8.22
C PRO A 573 -19.15 3.61 6.70
N LYS A 574 -17.93 3.68 6.14
CA LYS A 574 -17.60 3.39 4.74
C LYS A 574 -17.30 1.90 4.47
N GLY A 575 -17.44 1.03 5.47
CA GLY A 575 -17.23 -0.41 5.38
C GLY A 575 -15.86 -0.86 5.90
N GLY A 576 -15.79 -2.10 6.39
CA GLY A 576 -14.63 -2.64 7.10
C GLY A 576 -14.63 -2.33 8.60
N ILE A 577 -13.69 -2.92 9.33
CA ILE A 577 -13.53 -2.72 10.79
C ILE A 577 -12.14 -2.16 11.03
N VAL A 578 -12.03 -1.05 11.75
CA VAL A 578 -10.77 -0.34 12.02
C VAL A 578 -10.02 -1.00 13.17
N ALA A 579 -8.68 -1.03 13.12
CA ALA A 579 -7.87 -1.63 14.18
C ALA A 579 -8.05 -0.94 15.55
N ALA A 580 -8.28 0.37 15.53
CA ALA A 580 -8.67 1.22 16.65
C ALA A 580 -9.42 2.46 16.12
N PRO A 581 -10.26 3.13 16.94
CA PRO A 581 -10.97 4.33 16.51
C PRO A 581 -10.06 5.39 15.89
N GLY A 582 -10.43 5.91 14.72
CA GLY A 582 -9.65 6.93 13.99
C GLY A 582 -8.62 6.38 12.99
N LEU A 583 -8.45 5.06 12.90
CA LEU A 583 -7.63 4.41 11.87
C LEU A 583 -8.48 3.99 10.66
N SER A 584 -7.82 3.70 9.54
CA SER A 584 -8.48 3.11 8.36
C SER A 584 -8.67 1.59 8.52
N PRO A 585 -9.76 1.02 7.98
CA PRO A 585 -9.97 -0.42 8.00
C PRO A 585 -8.99 -1.14 7.06
N THR A 586 -8.61 -2.36 7.45
CA THR A 586 -7.79 -3.29 6.65
C THR A 586 -8.48 -4.66 6.55
N LEU A 587 -8.09 -5.50 5.60
CA LEU A 587 -8.58 -6.87 5.45
C LEU A 587 -8.30 -7.66 6.73
N ARG A 588 -7.12 -7.47 7.32
CA ARG A 588 -6.75 -8.10 8.60
C ARG A 588 -7.66 -7.66 9.75
N SER A 589 -7.78 -6.36 9.99
CA SER A 589 -8.59 -5.83 11.11
C SER A 589 -10.07 -6.16 10.93
N THR A 590 -10.54 -6.14 9.68
CA THR A 590 -11.88 -6.63 9.30
C THR A 590 -12.05 -8.11 9.58
N PHE A 591 -11.08 -8.96 9.21
CA PHE A 591 -11.11 -10.40 9.52
C PHE A 591 -11.13 -10.67 11.03
N GLU A 592 -10.25 -10.02 11.79
CA GLU A 592 -10.14 -10.18 13.25
C GLU A 592 -11.45 -9.77 13.94
N GLY A 593 -12.00 -8.59 13.58
CA GLY A 593 -13.26 -8.10 14.12
C GLY A 593 -14.46 -8.98 13.74
N LEU A 594 -14.58 -9.38 12.47
CA LEU A 594 -15.64 -10.31 12.06
C LEU A 594 -15.51 -11.64 12.79
N THR A 595 -14.31 -12.20 12.91
CA THR A 595 -14.10 -13.46 13.64
C THR A 595 -14.61 -13.34 15.08
N LEU A 596 -14.31 -12.25 15.78
CA LEU A 596 -14.82 -11.96 17.12
C LEU A 596 -16.36 -11.86 17.17
N LEU A 597 -16.98 -11.21 16.18
CA LEU A 597 -18.43 -11.10 16.09
C LEU A 597 -19.11 -12.46 15.83
N SER A 598 -18.44 -13.38 15.11
CA SER A 598 -18.97 -14.71 14.80
C SER A 598 -19.00 -15.69 15.97
N LEU A 599 -18.27 -15.39 17.05
CA LEU A 599 -18.18 -16.30 18.20
C LEU A 599 -19.51 -16.40 18.94
N GLU A 600 -19.94 -17.63 19.24
CA GLU A 600 -21.13 -17.91 20.06
C GLU A 600 -20.75 -18.03 21.54
N LEU A 601 -21.70 -17.69 22.43
CA LEU A 601 -21.58 -17.76 23.90
C LEU A 601 -21.67 -19.21 24.43
#